data_AF-E8R1H9-F1
#
_entry.id   AF-E8R1H9-F1
#
_cell.length_a   1.000
_cell.length_b   1.000
_cell.length_c   1.000
_cell.angle_alpha   90.00
_cell.angle_beta   90.00
_cell.angle_gamma   90.00
#
_symmetry.space_group_name_H-M   'P 1'
#
loop_
_entity.id
_entity.type
_entity.pdbx_description
1 polymer ?
#
loop_
_entity_poly.entity_id
_entity_poly.type
_entity_poly.pdbx_seq_one_letter_code
_entity_poly.pdbx_strand_id
1 'polypeptide(L)'
;MLGRWRLALRQAEEAARAGRLEEAIGYTLPEDVADHRRLIQLRARLVADLVGRARRRLEAEDFDGAMDDLALAEKSGAPPDDLAPTRLAIARLLVPGLRRTLASGDPVAVAERLAHLERRRITSLELARLKEIASVWHRALAAARRAEFAEARDLLDRALRLVRLDRPIFVSSPLGQSGSGSPPSPPTPTTSATPAVCSLATSEDLSLEAPSVHASGEDPMEQVLLATRREWDRRCETLATQIETLRAALAAERWMEAVVTAEAILELAPDHPTARQHRDLAARMVGGAAEARASSSGSRPRGFEAIGKAQVVEATRARLGRTDVSPRSGPHSSDPTPGSGDTFEILWLDETPRLVRPRGQRRGYPHDWAIPGGESGLRPTIDRHGPHGRLLLWADGVGGHLVCLDDHVVLGRATPDGLADVPLIPPTATEPGVHDDLAEQHAVLTRDDDTHWIKALHPVRLNGRLIESSPLKDRDRIVLGRGVELEYRKPDPLSVTARLRVEGQTRLPRSLRGAILMGNHCLVGGVGQVHIESVPPSQPWTLYRHDGVLWCRSDEAFRVDGGPPTHRAPLTTSSTVVGDLFSLKLEPLKPRAALTS
;
A
#
# COMPACT_ATOMS: atom_id res chain seq x y z
N MET A 1 -42.18 6.00 -39.28
CA MET A 1 -41.40 6.04 -38.03
C MET A 1 -42.18 6.49 -36.77
N LEU A 2 -43.53 6.56 -36.80
CA LEU A 2 -44.35 7.18 -35.73
C LEU A 2 -44.57 6.35 -34.43
N GLY A 3 -43.97 5.16 -34.31
CA GLY A 3 -44.21 4.24 -33.18
C GLY A 3 -43.06 4.07 -32.18
N ARG A 4 -41.83 4.45 -32.54
CA ARG A 4 -40.63 4.08 -31.76
C ARG A 4 -40.54 4.83 -30.42
N TRP A 5 -40.85 6.13 -30.40
CA TRP A 5 -40.88 6.91 -29.16
C TRP A 5 -41.98 6.47 -28.19
N ARG A 6 -43.11 5.94 -28.68
CA ARG A 6 -44.20 5.43 -27.82
C ARG A 6 -43.78 4.13 -27.12
N LEU A 7 -43.08 3.25 -27.85
CA LEU A 7 -42.53 2.03 -27.27
C LEU A 7 -41.47 2.36 -26.22
N ALA A 8 -40.54 3.26 -26.54
CA ALA A 8 -39.51 3.73 -25.60
C ALA A 8 -40.13 4.36 -24.35
N LEU A 9 -41.15 5.21 -24.51
CA LEU A 9 -41.86 5.81 -23.37
C LEU A 9 -42.52 4.76 -22.48
N ARG A 10 -43.20 3.77 -23.07
CA ARG A 10 -43.83 2.69 -22.31
C ARG A 10 -42.80 1.83 -21.57
N GLN A 11 -41.71 1.47 -22.23
CA GLN A 11 -40.61 0.70 -21.63
C GLN A 11 -39.93 1.47 -20.49
N ALA A 12 -39.70 2.78 -20.69
CA ALA A 12 -39.16 3.65 -19.65
C ALA A 12 -40.09 3.73 -18.43
N GLU A 13 -41.39 3.90 -18.64
CA GLU A 13 -42.37 3.91 -17.53
C GLU A 13 -42.47 2.57 -16.81
N GLU A 14 -42.46 1.45 -17.53
CA GLU A 14 -42.49 0.11 -16.94
C GLU A 14 -41.22 -0.16 -16.11
N ALA A 15 -40.04 0.20 -16.62
CA ALA A 15 -38.77 0.10 -15.88
C ALA A 15 -38.77 1.01 -14.64
N ALA A 16 -39.27 2.24 -14.76
CA ALA A 16 -39.36 3.18 -13.65
C ALA A 16 -40.29 2.67 -12.53
N ARG A 17 -41.45 2.09 -12.89
CA ARG A 17 -42.37 1.47 -11.91
C ARG A 17 -41.74 0.27 -11.21
N ALA A 18 -40.85 -0.45 -11.88
CA ALA A 18 -40.07 -1.54 -11.30
C ALA A 18 -38.88 -1.07 -10.46
N GLY A 19 -38.65 0.24 -10.31
CA GLY A 19 -37.52 0.82 -9.56
C GLY A 19 -36.17 0.77 -10.29
N ARG A 20 -36.14 0.33 -11.55
CA ARG A 20 -34.92 0.24 -12.38
C ARG A 20 -34.69 1.57 -13.10
N LEU A 21 -34.25 2.58 -12.36
CA LEU A 21 -34.09 3.96 -12.84
C LEU A 21 -33.03 4.09 -13.95
N GLU A 22 -31.98 3.29 -13.87
CA GLU A 22 -30.87 3.23 -14.84
C GLU A 22 -31.37 2.80 -16.22
N GLU A 23 -32.13 1.70 -16.27
CA GLU A 23 -32.76 1.20 -17.50
C GLU A 23 -33.79 2.20 -18.03
N ALA A 24 -34.62 2.77 -17.14
CA ALA A 24 -35.63 3.75 -17.50
C ALA A 24 -35.02 4.96 -18.21
N ILE A 25 -33.89 5.47 -17.71
CA ILE A 25 -33.13 6.56 -18.34
C ILE A 25 -32.54 6.11 -19.68
N GLY A 26 -31.98 4.90 -19.74
CA GLY A 26 -31.42 4.33 -20.97
C GLY A 26 -32.40 4.34 -22.14
N TYR A 27 -33.71 4.15 -21.90
CA TYR A 27 -34.74 4.24 -22.93
C TYR A 27 -35.05 5.68 -23.39
N THR A 28 -34.66 6.70 -22.62
CA THR A 28 -34.95 8.13 -22.92
C THR A 28 -33.79 8.88 -23.60
N LEU A 29 -32.61 8.27 -23.70
CA LEU A 29 -31.39 8.87 -24.24
C LEU A 29 -31.15 8.71 -25.76
N PRO A 30 -31.66 7.68 -26.47
CA PRO A 30 -31.37 7.52 -27.90
C PRO A 30 -31.79 8.74 -28.72
N GLU A 31 -30.93 9.20 -29.63
CA GLU A 31 -31.09 10.47 -30.38
C GLU A 31 -32.41 10.53 -31.17
N ASP A 32 -32.92 9.39 -31.62
CA ASP A 32 -34.15 9.29 -32.41
C ASP A 32 -35.43 9.55 -31.59
N VAL A 33 -35.34 9.51 -30.27
CA VAL A 33 -36.48 9.74 -29.35
C VAL A 33 -36.22 10.83 -28.31
N ALA A 34 -34.97 11.28 -28.16
CA ALA A 34 -34.51 12.20 -27.13
C ALA A 34 -35.24 13.56 -27.14
N ASP A 35 -35.67 14.05 -28.31
CA ASP A 35 -36.32 15.36 -28.49
C ASP A 35 -37.83 15.33 -28.24
N HIS A 36 -38.41 14.15 -28.00
CA HIS A 36 -39.84 14.07 -27.81
C HIS A 36 -40.26 14.63 -26.44
N ARG A 37 -41.13 15.66 -26.44
CA ARG A 37 -41.56 16.40 -25.23
C ARG A 37 -41.96 15.51 -24.05
N ARG A 38 -42.67 14.39 -24.28
CA ARG A 38 -43.07 13.47 -23.19
C ARG A 38 -41.88 12.72 -22.60
N LEU A 39 -40.91 12.31 -23.41
CA LEU A 39 -39.69 11.66 -22.95
C LEU A 39 -38.78 12.64 -22.21
N ILE A 40 -38.72 13.91 -22.65
CA ILE A 40 -38.02 14.98 -21.93
C ILE A 40 -38.64 15.17 -20.54
N GLN A 41 -39.97 15.25 -20.43
CA GLN A 41 -40.68 15.36 -19.15
C GLN A 41 -40.45 14.14 -18.25
N LEU A 42 -40.48 12.93 -18.82
CA LEU A 42 -40.20 11.71 -18.08
C LEU A 42 -38.74 11.68 -17.58
N ARG A 43 -37.77 12.02 -18.44
CA ARG A 43 -36.35 12.09 -18.08
C ARG A 43 -36.10 13.07 -16.94
N ALA A 44 -36.72 14.26 -16.99
CA ALA A 44 -36.63 15.23 -15.89
C ALA A 44 -37.14 14.66 -14.56
N ARG A 45 -38.25 13.92 -14.58
CA ARG A 45 -38.78 13.22 -13.39
C ARG A 45 -37.84 12.12 -12.90
N LEU A 46 -37.32 11.28 -13.80
CA LEU A 46 -36.38 10.20 -13.45
C LEU A 46 -35.07 10.74 -12.85
N VAL A 47 -34.58 11.86 -13.37
CA VAL A 47 -33.42 12.57 -12.82
C VAL A 47 -33.72 13.05 -11.39
N ALA A 48 -34.88 13.65 -11.13
CA ALA A 48 -35.28 14.04 -9.77
C ALA A 48 -35.38 12.82 -8.83
N ASP A 49 -35.90 11.69 -9.32
CA ASP A 49 -35.99 10.44 -8.56
C ASP A 49 -34.59 9.87 -8.23
N LEU A 50 -33.62 9.97 -9.15
CA LEU A 50 -32.21 9.61 -8.90
C LEU A 50 -31.58 10.50 -7.82
N VAL A 51 -31.78 11.81 -7.88
CA VAL A 51 -31.25 12.72 -6.84
C VAL A 51 -31.89 12.41 -5.48
N GLY A 52 -33.19 12.10 -5.46
CA GLY A 52 -33.88 11.62 -4.27
C GLY A 52 -33.33 10.29 -3.75
N ARG A 53 -32.99 9.36 -4.64
CA ARG A 53 -32.35 8.07 -4.29
C ARG A 53 -30.95 8.28 -3.74
N ALA A 54 -30.16 9.17 -4.33
CA ALA A 54 -28.84 9.53 -3.82
C ALA A 54 -28.91 10.08 -2.38
N ARG A 55 -29.91 10.91 -2.07
CA ARG A 55 -30.12 11.41 -0.70
C ARG A 55 -30.48 10.29 0.28
N ARG A 56 -31.34 9.36 -0.11
CA ARG A 56 -31.66 8.18 0.73
C ARG A 56 -30.45 7.26 0.93
N ARG A 57 -29.63 7.07 -0.11
CA ARG A 57 -28.36 6.33 0.02
C ARG A 57 -27.39 7.02 0.96
N LEU A 58 -27.36 8.35 0.96
CA LEU A 58 -26.56 9.13 1.89
C LEU A 58 -27.01 8.93 3.35
N GLU A 59 -28.31 8.89 3.61
CA GLU A 59 -28.86 8.57 4.93
C GLU A 59 -28.51 7.15 5.39
N ALA A 60 -28.32 6.22 4.45
CA ALA A 60 -27.89 4.85 4.69
C ALA A 60 -26.35 4.68 4.70
N GLU A 61 -25.58 5.77 4.68
CA GLU A 61 -24.11 5.78 4.62
C GLU A 61 -23.51 5.10 3.38
N ASP A 62 -24.29 4.86 2.33
CA ASP A 62 -23.83 4.38 1.02
C ASP A 62 -23.36 5.56 0.16
N PHE A 63 -22.17 6.06 0.48
CA PHE A 63 -21.58 7.20 -0.24
C PHE A 63 -21.28 6.88 -1.70
N ASP A 64 -20.76 5.69 -2.00
CA ASP A 64 -20.39 5.30 -3.37
C ASP A 64 -21.63 5.19 -4.27
N GLY A 65 -22.69 4.53 -3.78
CA GLY A 65 -23.96 4.47 -4.50
C GLY A 65 -24.63 5.84 -4.65
N ALA A 66 -24.52 6.74 -3.67
CA ALA A 66 -25.02 8.11 -3.80
C ALA A 66 -24.25 8.91 -4.87
N MET A 67 -22.92 8.73 -4.95
CA MET A 67 -22.08 9.35 -5.95
C MET A 67 -22.37 8.86 -7.37
N ASP A 68 -22.59 7.56 -7.53
CA ASP A 68 -22.95 6.97 -8.83
C ASP A 68 -24.31 7.46 -9.33
N ASP A 69 -25.30 7.61 -8.43
CA ASP A 69 -26.61 8.17 -8.76
C ASP A 69 -26.53 9.63 -9.22
N LEU A 70 -25.70 10.45 -8.56
CA LEU A 70 -25.46 11.85 -8.96
C LEU A 70 -24.74 11.94 -10.30
N ALA A 71 -23.77 11.06 -10.56
CA ALA A 71 -23.06 11.01 -11.84
C ALA A 71 -24.01 10.59 -12.98
N LEU A 72 -24.91 9.64 -12.73
CA LEU A 72 -25.94 9.24 -13.70
C LEU A 72 -26.94 10.36 -13.95
N ALA A 73 -27.40 11.05 -12.90
CA ALA A 73 -28.28 12.22 -13.03
C ALA A 73 -27.63 13.32 -13.88
N GLU A 74 -26.36 13.64 -13.64
CA GLU A 74 -25.59 14.62 -14.42
C GLU A 74 -25.48 14.23 -15.90
N LYS A 75 -25.11 12.97 -16.19
CA LYS A 75 -25.07 12.44 -17.57
C LYS A 75 -26.43 12.50 -18.27
N SER A 76 -27.51 12.46 -17.51
CA SER A 76 -28.89 12.51 -18.00
C SER A 76 -29.44 13.93 -18.14
N GLY A 77 -28.61 14.95 -17.91
CA GLY A 77 -28.95 16.36 -18.09
C GLY A 77 -29.48 17.06 -16.84
N ALA A 78 -29.23 16.54 -15.64
CA ALA A 78 -29.56 17.25 -14.41
C ALA A 78 -28.82 18.61 -14.35
N PRO A 79 -29.50 19.70 -13.97
CA PRO A 79 -28.83 20.97 -13.78
C PRO A 79 -27.88 20.87 -12.57
N PRO A 80 -26.72 21.55 -12.62
CA PRO A 80 -25.72 21.48 -11.55
C PRO A 80 -26.27 21.96 -10.21
N ASP A 81 -27.22 22.89 -10.21
CA ASP A 81 -27.85 23.46 -9.02
C ASP A 81 -28.67 22.42 -8.23
N ASP A 82 -29.26 21.43 -8.89
CA ASP A 82 -30.01 20.36 -8.22
C ASP A 82 -29.09 19.32 -7.57
N LEU A 83 -27.90 19.12 -8.15
CA LEU A 83 -26.88 18.18 -7.67
C LEU A 83 -26.04 18.78 -6.53
N ALA A 84 -25.80 20.10 -6.55
CA ALA A 84 -24.91 20.79 -5.64
C ALA A 84 -25.23 20.58 -4.13
N PRO A 85 -26.49 20.62 -3.68
CA PRO A 85 -26.82 20.38 -2.27
C PRO A 85 -26.43 18.98 -1.79
N THR A 86 -26.69 17.96 -2.62
CA THR A 86 -26.37 16.57 -2.28
C THR A 86 -24.85 16.34 -2.32
N ARG A 87 -24.13 16.91 -3.30
CA ARG A 87 -22.66 16.87 -3.36
C ARG A 87 -22.02 17.52 -2.13
N LEU A 88 -22.56 18.67 -1.69
CA LEU A 88 -22.09 19.35 -0.48
C LEU A 88 -22.38 18.54 0.79
N ALA A 89 -23.54 17.87 0.86
CA ALA A 89 -23.87 16.99 1.98
C ALA A 89 -22.91 15.80 2.09
N ILE A 90 -22.58 15.16 0.95
CA ILE A 90 -21.56 14.10 0.89
C ILE A 90 -20.21 14.64 1.39
N ALA A 91 -19.77 15.81 0.90
CA ALA A 91 -18.51 16.41 1.32
C ALA A 91 -18.46 16.62 2.84
N ARG A 92 -19.51 17.19 3.44
CA ARG A 92 -19.59 17.43 4.89
C ARG A 92 -19.51 16.15 5.71
N LEU A 93 -20.16 15.07 5.27
CA LEU A 93 -20.14 13.78 5.98
C LEU A 93 -18.79 13.06 5.88
N LEU A 94 -18.04 13.25 4.80
CA LEU A 94 -16.73 12.63 4.62
C LEU A 94 -15.60 13.34 5.38
N VAL A 95 -15.72 14.65 5.62
CA VAL A 95 -14.68 15.47 6.28
C VAL A 95 -14.22 14.90 7.63
N PRO A 96 -15.10 14.53 8.58
CA PRO A 96 -14.65 13.96 9.86
C PRO A 96 -13.87 12.66 9.73
N GLY A 97 -14.24 11.79 8.77
CA GLY A 97 -13.50 10.56 8.47
C GLY A 97 -12.09 10.87 7.95
N LEU A 98 -11.98 11.79 6.99
CA LEU A 98 -10.69 12.22 6.43
C LEU A 98 -9.79 12.90 7.46
N ARG A 99 -10.36 13.71 8.38
CA ARG A 99 -9.61 14.30 9.49
C ARG A 99 -9.05 13.24 10.43
N ARG A 100 -9.82 12.18 10.72
CA ARG A 100 -9.32 11.05 11.53
C ARG A 100 -8.18 10.30 10.85
N THR A 101 -8.25 10.08 9.53
CA THR A 101 -7.15 9.46 8.77
C THR A 101 -5.90 10.35 8.68
N LEU A 102 -6.07 11.67 8.57
CA LEU A 102 -4.94 12.60 8.71
C LEU A 102 -4.35 12.56 10.12
N ALA A 103 -5.20 12.53 11.15
CA ALA A 103 -4.76 12.42 12.53
C ALA A 103 -4.05 11.09 12.81
N SER A 104 -4.29 10.02 12.06
CA SER A 104 -3.50 8.78 12.16
C SER A 104 -2.16 8.83 11.44
N GLY A 105 -1.80 9.94 10.78
CA GLY A 105 -0.50 10.12 10.15
C GLY A 105 -0.39 9.60 8.71
N ASP A 106 -1.51 9.38 8.01
CA ASP A 106 -1.51 8.95 6.60
C ASP A 106 -2.02 10.06 5.65
N PRO A 107 -1.17 11.03 5.30
CA PRO A 107 -1.53 12.08 4.35
C PRO A 107 -1.63 11.59 2.91
N VAL A 108 -1.04 10.44 2.56
CA VAL A 108 -1.06 9.90 1.19
C VAL A 108 -2.44 9.34 0.87
N ALA A 109 -2.98 8.48 1.73
CA ALA A 109 -4.31 7.92 1.54
C ALA A 109 -5.38 9.02 1.45
N VAL A 110 -5.23 10.08 2.26
CA VAL A 110 -6.16 11.22 2.25
C VAL A 110 -6.06 12.02 0.95
N ALA A 111 -4.85 12.30 0.47
CA ALA A 111 -4.65 12.99 -0.80
C ALA A 111 -5.23 12.20 -1.99
N GLU A 112 -5.05 10.88 -2.02
CA GLU A 112 -5.64 10.00 -3.03
C GLU A 112 -7.16 9.97 -2.98
N ARG A 113 -7.73 9.87 -1.77
CA ARG A 113 -9.19 9.89 -1.58
C ARG A 113 -9.79 11.23 -1.99
N LEU A 114 -9.14 12.35 -1.66
CA LEU A 114 -9.56 13.68 -2.09
C LEU A 114 -9.50 13.84 -3.62
N ALA A 115 -8.45 13.31 -4.27
CA ALA A 115 -8.37 13.28 -5.73
C ALA A 115 -9.45 12.40 -6.37
N HIS A 116 -9.92 11.35 -5.69
CA HIS A 116 -11.08 10.57 -6.14
C HIS A 116 -12.40 11.38 -6.04
N LEU A 117 -12.61 12.10 -4.94
CA LEU A 117 -13.80 12.95 -4.74
C LEU A 117 -13.86 14.10 -5.76
N GLU A 118 -12.73 14.74 -6.05
CA GLU A 118 -12.65 15.79 -7.07
C GLU A 118 -13.01 15.29 -8.46
N ARG A 119 -12.56 14.09 -8.85
CA ARG A 119 -12.94 13.45 -10.13
C ARG A 119 -14.45 13.24 -10.24
N ARG A 120 -15.14 13.07 -9.12
CA ARG A 120 -16.61 12.96 -9.03
C ARG A 120 -17.30 14.30 -8.79
N ARG A 121 -16.59 15.42 -8.94
CA ARG A 121 -17.07 16.81 -8.76
C ARG A 121 -17.61 17.07 -7.35
N ILE A 122 -17.11 16.34 -6.35
CA ILE A 122 -17.41 16.60 -4.94
C ILE A 122 -16.32 17.52 -4.41
N THR A 123 -16.66 18.78 -4.25
CA THR A 123 -15.75 19.83 -3.82
C THR A 123 -16.38 20.63 -2.69
N SER A 124 -15.61 20.92 -1.65
CA SER A 124 -15.95 21.89 -0.62
C SER A 124 -14.71 22.64 -0.19
N LEU A 125 -14.88 23.81 0.44
CA LEU A 125 -13.77 24.58 0.99
C LEU A 125 -12.98 23.77 2.03
N GLU A 126 -13.68 22.99 2.86
CA GLU A 126 -13.06 22.11 3.85
C GLU A 126 -12.23 21.00 3.21
N LEU A 127 -12.76 20.33 2.17
CA LEU A 127 -12.01 19.31 1.43
C LEU A 127 -10.78 19.89 0.74
N ALA A 128 -10.88 21.11 0.19
CA ALA A 128 -9.75 21.81 -0.42
C ALA A 128 -8.65 22.13 0.60
N ARG A 129 -9.02 22.57 1.80
CA ARG A 129 -8.07 22.79 2.91
C ARG A 129 -7.40 21.50 3.36
N LEU A 130 -8.16 20.43 3.55
CA LEU A 130 -7.61 19.11 3.91
C LEU A 130 -6.65 18.61 2.83
N LYS A 131 -6.95 18.85 1.56
CA LYS A 131 -6.06 18.50 0.45
C LYS A 131 -4.75 19.28 0.51
N GLU A 132 -4.80 20.58 0.81
CA GLU A 132 -3.58 21.38 0.98
C GLU A 132 -2.74 20.87 2.15
N ILE A 133 -3.37 20.61 3.31
CA ILE A 133 -2.70 20.06 4.50
C ILE A 133 -2.04 18.72 4.15
N ALA A 134 -2.80 17.79 3.55
CA ALA A 134 -2.31 16.46 3.16
C ALA A 134 -1.15 16.55 2.16
N SER A 135 -1.26 17.41 1.14
CA SER A 135 -0.22 17.59 0.12
C SER A 135 1.07 18.17 0.70
N VAL A 136 0.96 19.21 1.55
CA VAL A 136 2.13 19.82 2.21
C VAL A 136 2.80 18.82 3.14
N TRP A 137 2.03 18.06 3.92
CA TRP A 137 2.57 17.02 4.79
C TRP A 137 3.22 15.88 4.01
N HIS A 138 2.59 15.42 2.92
CA HIS A 138 3.19 14.41 2.04
C HIS A 138 4.53 14.87 1.47
N ARG A 139 4.63 16.12 1.02
CA ARG A 139 5.90 16.71 0.58
C ARG A 139 6.94 16.77 1.70
N ALA A 140 6.53 17.10 2.93
CA ALA A 140 7.42 17.10 4.08
C ALA A 140 8.01 15.71 4.34
N LEU A 141 7.18 14.66 4.27
CA LEU A 141 7.62 13.27 4.38
C LEU A 141 8.61 12.89 3.27
N ALA A 142 8.35 13.31 2.04
CA ALA A 142 9.25 13.06 0.91
C ALA A 142 10.61 13.78 1.08
N ALA A 143 10.62 15.02 1.57
CA ALA A 143 11.85 15.77 1.87
C ALA A 143 12.65 15.11 3.01
N ALA A 144 11.97 14.66 4.08
CA ALA A 144 12.61 13.95 5.19
C ALA A 144 13.31 12.66 4.72
N ARG A 145 12.70 11.91 3.79
CA ARG A 145 13.31 10.69 3.22
C ARG A 145 14.61 10.96 2.46
N ARG A 146 14.75 12.16 1.88
CA ARG A 146 15.97 12.62 1.19
C ARG A 146 17.01 13.25 2.13
N ALA A 147 16.76 13.25 3.44
CA ALA A 147 17.53 13.98 4.46
C ALA A 147 17.51 15.51 4.31
N GLU A 148 16.54 16.07 3.58
CA GLU A 148 16.34 17.52 3.43
C GLU A 148 15.53 18.07 4.60
N PHE A 149 16.04 17.89 5.82
CA PHE A 149 15.26 18.16 7.03
C PHE A 149 14.90 19.62 7.25
N ALA A 150 15.68 20.57 6.71
CA ALA A 150 15.33 21.99 6.76
C ALA A 150 14.03 22.26 5.95
N GLU A 151 13.96 21.77 4.71
CA GLU A 151 12.74 21.87 3.90
C GLU A 151 11.58 21.10 4.55
N ALA A 152 11.86 19.91 5.08
CA ALA A 152 10.86 19.09 5.76
C ALA A 152 10.24 19.81 6.97
N ARG A 153 11.05 20.54 7.76
CA ARG A 153 10.60 21.39 8.88
C ARG A 153 9.74 22.56 8.40
N ASP A 154 10.19 23.27 7.37
CA ASP A 154 9.44 24.43 6.83
C ASP A 154 8.06 24.00 6.29
N LEU A 155 7.99 22.84 5.64
CA LEU A 155 6.75 22.25 5.17
C LEU A 155 5.86 21.79 6.32
N LEU A 156 6.42 21.17 7.38
CA LEU A 156 5.70 20.82 8.60
C LEU A 156 5.13 22.06 9.30
N ASP A 157 5.91 23.12 9.43
CA ASP A 157 5.48 24.38 10.02
C ASP A 157 4.37 25.05 9.18
N ARG A 158 4.43 24.91 7.85
CA ARG A 158 3.33 25.30 6.97
C ARG A 158 2.08 24.45 7.22
N ALA A 159 2.20 23.12 7.33
CA ALA A 159 1.06 22.25 7.61
C ALA A 159 0.42 22.57 8.97
N LEU A 160 1.23 22.83 10.01
CA LEU A 160 0.76 23.27 11.33
C LEU A 160 0.00 24.60 11.26
N ARG A 161 0.49 25.58 10.49
CA ARG A 161 -0.24 26.83 10.26
C ARG A 161 -1.60 26.58 9.60
N LEU A 162 -1.66 25.71 8.61
CA LEU A 162 -2.91 25.37 7.92
C LEU A 162 -3.91 24.66 8.86
N VAL A 163 -3.45 23.71 9.67
CA VAL A 163 -4.30 23.02 10.67
C VAL A 163 -4.86 24.01 11.71
N ARG A 164 -4.04 24.96 12.17
CA ARG A 164 -4.49 25.99 13.13
C ARG A 164 -5.53 26.93 12.52
N LEU A 165 -5.40 27.27 11.24
CA LEU A 165 -6.37 28.08 10.50
C LEU A 165 -7.68 27.32 10.21
N ASP A 166 -7.64 25.99 10.19
CA ASP A 166 -8.82 25.14 10.01
C ASP A 166 -9.61 24.90 11.31
N ARG A 167 -9.15 25.41 12.46
CA ARG A 167 -9.93 25.31 13.69
C ARG A 167 -11.26 26.06 13.53
N PRO A 168 -12.41 25.42 13.82
CA PRO A 168 -13.65 26.15 13.93
C PRO A 168 -13.49 27.17 15.05
N ILE A 169 -13.74 28.45 14.75
CA ILE A 169 -13.74 29.51 15.75
C ILE A 169 -14.94 29.22 16.68
N PHE A 170 -14.71 28.46 17.75
CA PHE A 170 -15.62 28.47 18.89
C PHE A 170 -15.46 29.83 19.56
N VAL A 171 -16.31 30.78 19.17
CA VAL A 171 -16.48 32.02 19.92
C VAL A 171 -17.08 31.63 21.27
N SER A 172 -16.23 31.45 22.27
CA SER A 172 -16.67 31.43 23.66
C SER A 172 -17.04 32.88 24.00
N SER A 173 -18.31 33.24 23.82
CA SER A 173 -18.83 34.52 24.32
C SER A 173 -18.73 34.54 25.84
N PRO A 174 -18.05 35.54 26.46
CA PRO A 174 -18.13 35.76 27.88
C PRO A 174 -19.41 36.56 28.15
N LEU A 175 -20.53 35.88 28.38
CA LEU A 175 -21.70 36.55 28.94
C LEU A 175 -21.44 36.78 30.43
N GLY A 176 -21.26 38.06 30.75
CA GLY A 176 -20.81 38.56 32.03
C GLY A 176 -21.70 38.15 33.19
N GLN A 177 -21.03 37.91 34.32
CA GLN A 177 -21.62 38.04 35.63
C GLN A 177 -21.96 39.52 35.86
N SER A 178 -23.25 39.84 35.92
CA SER A 178 -23.75 41.03 36.59
C SER A 178 -24.84 40.59 37.54
N GLY A 179 -24.53 40.66 38.83
CA GLY A 179 -25.48 40.43 39.90
C GLY A 179 -26.49 41.58 40.00
N SER A 180 -27.71 41.25 40.45
CA SER A 180 -28.47 41.90 41.53
C SER A 180 -29.98 41.70 41.36
N GLY A 181 -30.65 41.37 42.47
CA GLY A 181 -32.05 41.72 42.71
C GLY A 181 -33.12 40.62 42.49
N SER A 182 -33.47 39.88 43.54
CA SER A 182 -34.87 39.51 43.83
C SER A 182 -35.64 40.75 44.37
N PRO A 183 -36.97 40.76 44.64
CA PRO A 183 -38.05 39.73 44.55
C PRO A 183 -39.37 40.37 43.97
N PRO A 184 -40.65 39.96 44.27
CA PRO A 184 -41.24 38.71 44.79
C PRO A 184 -42.42 38.13 43.94
N SER A 185 -42.79 36.86 44.19
CA SER A 185 -44.10 36.22 43.85
C SER A 185 -45.24 36.75 44.75
N PRO A 186 -46.57 36.52 44.54
CA PRO A 186 -47.26 35.21 44.40
C PRO A 186 -48.63 35.29 43.63
N PRO A 187 -49.68 34.45 43.81
CA PRO A 187 -49.81 33.05 44.27
C PRO A 187 -50.53 32.12 43.26
N THR A 188 -50.38 30.80 43.47
CA THR A 188 -51.25 29.73 42.94
C THR A 188 -52.56 29.60 43.75
N PRO A 189 -53.57 28.88 43.20
CA PRO A 189 -54.03 27.67 43.90
C PRO A 189 -54.21 26.44 42.96
N THR A 190 -53.76 25.22 43.33
CA THR A 190 -54.51 24.17 44.08
C THR A 190 -55.49 23.44 43.11
N THR A 191 -55.55 22.12 42.89
CA THR A 191 -55.03 20.94 43.60
C THR A 191 -55.48 19.63 42.90
N SER A 192 -54.79 18.53 43.26
CA SER A 192 -55.20 17.10 43.27
C SER A 192 -55.33 16.37 41.93
N ALA A 193 -54.96 15.10 41.78
CA ALA A 193 -54.37 14.05 42.64
C ALA A 193 -53.72 13.02 41.69
N THR A 194 -52.49 12.50 41.88
CA THR A 194 -52.08 11.30 42.66
C THR A 194 -52.89 10.01 42.42
N PRO A 195 -52.35 8.78 42.68
CA PRO A 195 -50.95 8.34 42.89
C PRO A 195 -50.59 6.95 42.28
N ALA A 196 -49.36 6.50 42.60
CA ALA A 196 -48.85 5.11 42.77
C ALA A 196 -47.96 4.56 41.63
N VAL A 197 -46.61 4.55 41.70
CA VAL A 197 -45.64 3.97 42.69
C VAL A 197 -45.44 2.46 42.49
N CYS A 198 -44.27 2.03 42.02
CA CYS A 198 -43.23 1.48 42.90
C CYS A 198 -41.90 1.24 42.15
N SER A 199 -40.84 1.72 42.80
CA SER A 199 -39.43 1.59 42.47
C SER A 199 -38.82 0.29 42.98
N LEU A 200 -37.60 -0.01 42.50
CA LEU A 200 -36.37 -0.42 43.21
C LEU A 200 -35.64 -1.47 42.35
N ALA A 201 -34.56 -1.12 41.67
CA ALA A 201 -33.18 -0.98 42.18
C ALA A 201 -32.52 -2.34 42.45
N THR A 202 -31.49 -2.67 41.66
CA THR A 202 -30.20 -3.18 42.14
C THR A 202 -29.15 -3.02 41.03
N SER A 203 -28.03 -2.44 41.44
CA SER A 203 -26.74 -2.30 40.78
C SER A 203 -26.02 -3.64 40.65
N GLU A 204 -25.23 -3.82 39.60
CA GLU A 204 -23.84 -4.32 39.68
C GLU A 204 -23.14 -4.30 38.30
N ASP A 205 -22.03 -3.57 38.27
CA ASP A 205 -20.76 -3.80 37.57
C ASP A 205 -20.71 -4.29 36.12
N LEU A 206 -20.19 -3.42 35.25
CA LEU A 206 -19.05 -3.75 34.39
C LEU A 206 -18.35 -2.45 33.95
N SER A 207 -17.35 -2.07 34.75
CA SER A 207 -16.35 -1.06 34.46
C SER A 207 -15.56 -1.42 33.21
N LEU A 208 -15.73 -0.65 32.14
CA LEU A 208 -14.71 -0.45 31.12
C LEU A 208 -14.22 0.97 31.28
N GLU A 209 -13.10 1.09 32.00
CA GLU A 209 -12.31 2.32 32.07
C GLU A 209 -11.91 2.72 30.65
N ALA A 210 -12.64 3.68 30.08
CA ALA A 210 -12.08 4.56 29.07
C ALA A 210 -10.97 5.36 29.76
N PRO A 211 -9.74 5.46 29.21
CA PRO A 211 -8.75 6.34 29.78
C PRO A 211 -9.27 7.76 29.65
N SER A 212 -9.59 8.36 30.80
CA SER A 212 -9.86 9.78 30.93
C SER A 212 -8.59 10.55 30.58
N VAL A 213 -8.37 10.79 29.29
CA VAL A 213 -7.36 11.72 28.81
C VAL A 213 -7.90 13.10 29.12
N HIS A 214 -7.27 13.74 30.10
CA HIS A 214 -7.50 15.12 30.47
C HIS A 214 -7.56 16.03 29.23
N ALA A 215 -8.60 16.85 29.19
CA ALA A 215 -8.85 17.88 28.22
C ALA A 215 -7.68 18.88 28.11
N SER A 216 -6.73 18.56 27.24
CA SER A 216 -5.93 19.56 26.53
C SER A 216 -6.62 19.71 25.19
N GLY A 217 -7.30 20.83 24.94
CA GLY A 217 -8.12 21.07 23.73
C GLY A 217 -7.32 21.22 22.43
N GLU A 218 -6.30 20.39 22.21
CA GLU A 218 -5.43 20.41 21.04
C GLU A 218 -5.94 19.43 19.98
N ASP A 219 -6.11 19.91 18.74
CA ASP A 219 -6.55 19.10 17.59
C ASP A 219 -5.62 17.88 17.42
N PRO A 220 -6.16 16.64 17.31
CA PRO A 220 -5.34 15.44 17.19
C PRO A 220 -4.38 15.49 15.98
N MET A 221 -4.75 16.17 14.89
CA MET A 221 -3.84 16.37 13.76
C MET A 221 -2.64 17.24 14.14
N GLU A 222 -2.85 18.28 14.95
CA GLU A 222 -1.77 19.15 15.43
C GLU A 222 -0.81 18.38 16.33
N GLN A 223 -1.34 17.53 17.22
CA GLN A 223 -0.52 16.70 18.10
C GLN A 223 0.38 15.76 17.29
N VAL A 224 -0.14 15.11 16.25
CA VAL A 224 0.66 14.21 15.39
C VAL A 224 1.71 14.97 14.60
N LEU A 225 1.40 16.15 14.06
CA LEU A 225 2.38 16.98 13.37
C LEU A 225 3.50 17.47 14.32
N LEU A 226 3.15 17.86 15.55
CA LEU A 226 4.13 18.24 16.57
C LEU A 226 5.00 17.05 17.03
N ALA A 227 4.41 15.87 17.20
CA ALA A 227 5.15 14.65 17.50
C ALA A 227 6.12 14.28 16.36
N THR A 228 5.65 14.37 15.12
CA THR A 228 6.46 14.13 13.91
C THR A 228 7.64 15.11 13.84
N ARG A 229 7.40 16.40 14.14
CA ARG A 229 8.47 17.41 14.20
C ARG A 229 9.55 17.05 15.21
N ARG A 230 9.16 16.72 16.45
CA ARG A 230 10.11 16.35 17.51
C ARG A 230 10.93 15.11 17.13
N GLU A 231 10.28 14.14 16.52
CA GLU A 231 10.95 12.92 16.04
C GLU A 231 11.96 13.24 14.93
N TRP A 232 11.60 14.10 13.97
CA TRP A 232 12.54 14.52 12.93
C TRP A 232 13.69 15.35 13.48
N ASP A 233 13.47 16.17 14.50
CA ASP A 233 14.54 16.92 15.16
C ASP A 233 15.59 15.96 15.75
N ARG A 234 15.16 14.89 16.42
CA ARG A 234 16.08 13.84 16.91
C ARG A 234 16.80 13.11 15.79
N ARG A 235 16.10 12.81 14.68
CA ARG A 235 16.72 12.18 13.50
C ARG A 235 17.74 13.08 12.84
N CYS A 236 17.52 14.39 12.79
CA CYS A 236 18.48 15.36 12.28
C CYS A 236 19.79 15.33 13.07
N GLU A 237 19.68 15.38 14.40
CA GLU A 237 20.83 15.33 15.31
C GLU A 237 21.62 14.03 15.11
N THR A 238 20.91 12.90 15.08
CA THR A 238 21.53 11.58 14.86
C THR A 238 22.20 11.50 13.49
N LEU A 239 21.54 11.96 12.44
CA LEU A 239 22.06 11.93 11.07
C LEU A 239 23.29 12.83 10.92
N ALA A 240 23.33 13.99 11.57
CA ALA A 240 24.51 14.86 11.58
C ALA A 240 25.74 14.15 12.18
N THR A 241 25.55 13.45 13.31
CA THR A 241 26.61 12.65 13.93
C THR A 241 27.08 11.49 13.04
N GLN A 242 26.14 10.79 12.40
CA GLN A 242 26.46 9.68 11.50
C GLN A 242 27.19 10.14 10.23
N ILE A 243 26.81 11.29 9.64
CA ILE A 243 27.51 11.86 8.48
C ILE A 243 28.97 12.19 8.83
N GLU A 244 29.21 12.80 9.98
CA GLU A 244 30.58 13.12 10.41
C GLU A 244 31.42 11.84 10.63
N THR A 245 30.80 10.83 11.24
CA THR A 245 31.41 9.49 11.41
C THR A 245 31.74 8.85 10.06
N LEU A 246 30.83 8.94 9.09
CA LEU A 246 31.05 8.41 7.74
C LEU A 246 32.20 9.13 7.05
N ARG A 247 32.26 10.47 7.14
CA ARG A 247 33.37 11.26 6.57
C ARG A 247 34.71 10.89 7.20
N ALA A 248 34.76 10.74 8.53
CA ALA A 248 35.97 10.32 9.23
C ALA A 248 36.41 8.90 8.83
N ALA A 249 35.47 7.96 8.70
CA ALA A 249 35.75 6.60 8.26
C ALA A 249 36.27 6.55 6.81
N LEU A 250 35.68 7.34 5.90
CA LEU A 250 36.14 7.47 4.52
C LEU A 250 37.54 8.10 4.44
N ALA A 251 37.80 9.17 5.20
CA ALA A 251 39.11 9.83 5.25
C ALA A 251 40.22 8.92 5.81
N ALA A 252 39.87 8.02 6.74
CA ALA A 252 40.77 7.04 7.32
C ALA A 252 40.81 5.70 6.54
N GLU A 253 40.15 5.61 5.38
CA GLU A 253 40.03 4.40 4.55
C GLU A 253 39.50 3.16 5.31
N ARG A 254 38.67 3.39 6.34
CA ARG A 254 38.05 2.33 7.14
C ARG A 254 36.76 1.85 6.49
N TRP A 255 36.90 1.10 5.39
CA TRP A 255 35.79 0.73 4.51
C TRP A 255 34.64 -0.02 5.20
N MET A 256 34.92 -0.92 6.16
CA MET A 256 33.88 -1.62 6.92
C MET A 256 33.06 -0.68 7.82
N GLU A 257 33.74 0.24 8.51
CA GLU A 257 33.09 1.27 9.34
C GLU A 257 32.25 2.21 8.48
N ALA A 258 32.73 2.55 7.28
CA ALA A 258 32.00 3.35 6.31
C ALA A 258 30.73 2.66 5.80
N VAL A 259 30.75 1.34 5.54
CA VAL A 259 29.53 0.59 5.15
C VAL A 259 28.49 0.60 6.27
N VAL A 260 28.88 0.25 7.50
CA VAL A 260 27.97 0.22 8.65
C VAL A 260 27.37 1.60 8.92
N THR A 261 28.19 2.64 8.87
CA THR A 261 27.72 4.03 9.08
C THR A 261 26.80 4.49 7.95
N ALA A 262 27.09 4.10 6.70
CA ALA A 262 26.21 4.39 5.56
C ALA A 262 24.86 3.67 5.66
N GLU A 263 24.82 2.42 6.14
CA GLU A 263 23.57 1.69 6.39
C GLU A 263 22.75 2.37 7.49
N ALA A 264 23.38 2.78 8.60
CA ALA A 264 22.71 3.55 9.65
C ALA A 264 22.13 4.89 9.15
N ILE A 265 22.81 5.57 8.22
CA ILE A 265 22.27 6.78 7.57
C ILE A 265 21.07 6.44 6.70
N LEU A 266 21.10 5.33 5.96
CA LEU A 266 20.00 4.90 5.08
C LEU A 266 18.77 4.40 5.85
N GLU A 267 18.95 3.89 7.07
CA GLU A 267 17.83 3.59 7.97
C GLU A 267 17.09 4.88 8.41
N LEU A 268 17.83 5.96 8.65
CA LEU A 268 17.27 7.26 9.03
C LEU A 268 16.69 8.04 7.82
N ALA A 269 17.36 7.96 6.67
CA ALA A 269 17.02 8.64 5.43
C ALA A 269 17.24 7.72 4.22
N PRO A 270 16.21 6.94 3.83
CA PRO A 270 16.34 5.90 2.80
C PRO A 270 16.84 6.41 1.44
N ASP A 271 16.49 7.65 1.08
CA ASP A 271 16.76 8.24 -0.23
C ASP A 271 17.98 9.18 -0.21
N HIS A 272 18.86 9.07 0.79
CA HIS A 272 20.08 9.87 0.88
C HIS A 272 21.09 9.49 -0.24
N PRO A 273 21.41 10.40 -1.19
CA PRO A 273 22.21 10.06 -2.38
C PRO A 273 23.67 9.74 -2.04
N THR A 274 24.31 10.55 -1.19
CA THR A 274 25.73 10.40 -0.81
C THR A 274 25.99 9.12 -0.02
N ALA A 275 25.11 8.77 0.93
CA ALA A 275 25.23 7.52 1.69
C ALA A 275 25.09 6.27 0.79
N ARG A 276 24.15 6.27 -0.17
CA ARG A 276 24.04 5.17 -1.16
C ARG A 276 25.31 5.03 -1.99
N GLN A 277 25.83 6.14 -2.52
CA GLN A 277 27.06 6.15 -3.32
C GLN A 277 28.27 5.64 -2.53
N HIS A 278 28.44 6.09 -1.28
CA HIS A 278 29.56 5.66 -0.44
C HIS A 278 29.42 4.22 0.04
N ARG A 279 28.21 3.73 0.30
CA ARG A 279 27.97 2.30 0.57
C ARG A 279 28.41 1.45 -0.62
N ASP A 280 27.98 1.81 -1.83
CA ASP A 280 28.32 1.05 -3.04
C ASP A 280 29.82 1.08 -3.34
N LEU A 281 30.47 2.24 -3.12
CA LEU A 281 31.92 2.38 -3.24
C LEU A 281 32.67 1.54 -2.19
N ALA A 282 32.30 1.66 -0.92
CA ALA A 282 32.95 0.92 0.16
C ALA A 282 32.73 -0.60 0.03
N ALA A 283 31.55 -1.04 -0.40
CA ALA A 283 31.27 -2.45 -0.68
C ALA A 283 32.14 -3.00 -1.82
N ARG A 284 32.36 -2.22 -2.89
CA ARG A 284 33.30 -2.59 -3.97
C ARG A 284 34.73 -2.71 -3.48
N MET A 285 35.19 -1.79 -2.63
CA MET A 285 36.56 -1.82 -2.08
C MET A 285 36.77 -3.01 -1.13
N VAL A 286 35.77 -3.35 -0.31
CA VAL A 286 35.80 -4.54 0.55
C VAL A 286 35.79 -5.83 -0.27
N GLY A 287 34.97 -5.91 -1.33
CA GLY A 287 34.92 -7.05 -2.25
C GLY A 287 36.22 -7.23 -3.06
N GLY A 288 36.76 -6.14 -3.61
CA GLY A 288 38.03 -6.16 -4.34
C GLY A 288 39.24 -6.50 -3.46
N ALA A 289 39.24 -6.07 -2.18
CA ALA A 289 40.26 -6.49 -1.22
C ALA A 289 40.17 -7.98 -0.85
N ALA A 290 38.97 -8.57 -0.86
CA ALA A 290 38.78 -10.01 -0.66
C ALA A 290 39.27 -10.82 -1.88
N GLU A 291 39.04 -10.35 -3.11
CA GLU A 291 39.55 -10.96 -4.35
C GLU A 291 41.08 -10.81 -4.49
N ALA A 292 41.64 -9.66 -4.12
CA ALA A 292 43.09 -9.45 -4.09
C ALA A 292 43.79 -10.32 -3.01
N ARG A 293 43.13 -10.57 -1.88
CA ARG A 293 43.60 -11.53 -0.84
C ARG A 293 43.46 -12.99 -1.28
N ALA A 294 42.43 -13.34 -2.05
CA ALA A 294 42.31 -14.67 -2.65
C ALA A 294 43.41 -14.91 -3.70
N SER A 295 43.71 -13.89 -4.52
CA SER A 295 44.72 -13.95 -5.59
C SER A 295 46.16 -13.98 -5.07
N SER A 296 46.42 -13.39 -3.89
CA SER A 296 47.74 -13.43 -3.22
C SER A 296 47.95 -14.66 -2.32
N SER A 297 46.94 -15.51 -2.14
CA SER A 297 47.07 -16.76 -1.36
C SER A 297 47.68 -17.93 -2.13
N GLY A 298 48.07 -17.73 -3.40
CA GLY A 298 48.73 -18.70 -4.26
C GLY A 298 50.24 -18.84 -4.04
N SER A 299 50.73 -18.87 -2.80
CA SER A 299 52.06 -19.40 -2.52
C SER A 299 52.19 -19.81 -1.05
N ARG A 300 52.03 -21.12 -0.80
CA ARG A 300 52.40 -21.76 0.48
C ARG A 300 53.84 -22.26 0.38
N PRO A 301 54.73 -21.97 1.35
CA PRO A 301 55.68 -22.96 1.80
C PRO A 301 54.99 -23.88 2.83
N ARG A 302 55.36 -25.16 2.76
CA ARG A 302 54.90 -26.22 3.66
C ARG A 302 55.45 -26.04 5.07
N GLY A 303 54.64 -26.41 6.05
CA GLY A 303 55.07 -26.82 7.39
C GLY A 303 54.65 -25.86 8.49
N PHE A 304 53.56 -26.18 9.19
CA PHE A 304 53.57 -26.50 10.63
C PHE A 304 52.13 -26.77 11.12
N GLU A 305 52.06 -27.61 12.14
CA GLU A 305 50.88 -28.28 12.69
C GLU A 305 49.85 -27.35 13.37
N ALA A 306 48.66 -27.93 13.54
CA ALA A 306 47.48 -27.38 14.19
C ALA A 306 47.64 -27.18 15.70
N ILE A 307 47.17 -26.03 16.20
CA ILE A 307 46.54 -25.76 17.53
C ILE A 307 45.60 -24.57 17.23
N GLY A 308 44.28 -24.64 17.33
CA GLY A 308 43.51 -24.58 18.58
C GLY A 308 42.58 -23.36 18.52
N LYS A 309 41.29 -23.56 18.83
CA LYS A 309 40.25 -22.53 18.87
C LYS A 309 40.52 -21.47 19.96
N ALA A 310 40.00 -20.26 19.74
CA ALA A 310 39.36 -19.33 20.69
C ALA A 310 39.94 -17.89 20.74
N GLN A 311 39.01 -16.95 20.89
CA GLN A 311 39.15 -15.57 21.42
C GLN A 311 39.72 -14.47 20.49
N VAL A 312 38.80 -13.61 19.99
CA VAL A 312 39.07 -12.19 19.73
C VAL A 312 37.89 -11.36 20.28
N VAL A 313 37.91 -11.18 21.59
CA VAL A 313 37.34 -10.02 22.30
C VAL A 313 38.47 -9.58 23.24
N GLU A 314 38.69 -8.27 23.37
CA GLU A 314 39.78 -7.58 24.11
C GLU A 314 41.12 -7.40 23.38
N ALA A 315 41.22 -6.32 22.60
CA ALA A 315 42.48 -5.59 22.44
C ALA A 315 42.25 -4.13 21.97
N THR A 316 41.46 -3.35 22.72
CA THR A 316 41.34 -1.88 22.50
C THR A 316 41.65 -1.08 23.76
N ARG A 317 42.57 -1.56 24.61
CA ARG A 317 42.95 -0.81 25.82
C ARG A 317 44.32 -1.17 26.36
N ALA A 318 45.39 -0.81 25.66
CA ALA A 318 46.67 -0.42 26.27
C ALA A 318 47.75 -0.18 25.19
N ARG A 319 48.04 1.08 24.88
CA ARG A 319 49.42 1.60 24.80
C ARG A 319 49.41 3.10 24.52
N LEU A 320 49.26 3.85 25.61
CA LEU A 320 49.88 5.17 25.76
C LEU A 320 51.27 4.94 26.37
N GLY A 321 52.27 5.68 25.88
CA GLY A 321 53.63 5.74 26.41
C GLY A 321 54.65 5.88 25.29
N ARG A 322 54.82 7.09 24.74
CA ARG A 322 55.93 8.03 25.04
C ARG A 322 57.28 7.59 24.48
N THR A 323 57.79 8.33 23.50
CA THR A 323 59.07 9.06 23.59
C THR A 323 59.08 10.25 22.62
N ASP A 324 59.26 11.44 23.20
CA ASP A 324 59.86 12.70 22.71
C ASP A 324 61.27 12.47 22.09
N VAL A 325 61.98 13.31 21.30
CA VAL A 325 61.83 14.70 20.82
C VAL A 325 62.90 15.00 19.72
N SER A 326 62.48 15.73 18.67
CA SER A 326 63.15 16.83 17.91
C SER A 326 64.43 16.60 17.05
N PRO A 327 64.93 17.62 16.28
CA PRO A 327 64.38 18.05 14.97
C PRO A 327 65.48 18.36 13.92
N ARG A 328 65.13 18.57 12.63
CA ARG A 328 65.95 19.41 11.71
C ARG A 328 65.18 19.86 10.45
N SER A 329 64.95 21.18 10.41
CA SER A 329 65.10 22.15 9.30
C SER A 329 64.81 21.73 7.83
N GLY A 330 63.87 22.44 7.18
CA GLY A 330 63.66 22.46 5.71
C GLY A 330 64.72 23.28 4.94
N PRO A 331 64.43 23.95 3.80
CA PRO A 331 63.20 23.98 2.97
C PRO A 331 63.47 23.79 1.44
N HIS A 332 62.43 23.71 0.60
CA HIS A 332 62.23 24.55 -0.61
C HIS A 332 61.11 24.05 -1.55
N SER A 333 60.45 25.06 -2.13
CA SER A 333 59.35 25.15 -3.10
C SER A 333 59.52 24.40 -4.42
N SER A 334 58.42 23.92 -5.01
CA SER A 334 57.83 24.47 -6.25
C SER A 334 56.68 23.59 -6.78
N ASP A 335 55.54 24.23 -7.02
CA ASP A 335 54.52 23.88 -8.01
C ASP A 335 54.73 24.84 -9.22
N PRO A 336 54.03 24.74 -10.36
CA PRO A 336 53.22 23.64 -10.93
C PRO A 336 53.51 23.43 -12.45
N THR A 337 52.90 22.44 -13.12
CA THR A 337 52.31 22.60 -14.48
C THR A 337 51.58 21.33 -14.99
N PRO A 338 50.69 21.45 -16.01
CA PRO A 338 49.62 20.50 -16.33
C PRO A 338 49.88 19.68 -17.61
N GLY A 339 49.01 18.69 -17.87
CA GLY A 339 48.64 18.32 -19.24
C GLY A 339 48.62 16.83 -19.58
N SER A 340 47.72 16.49 -20.50
CA SER A 340 47.45 15.19 -21.13
C SER A 340 46.79 14.15 -20.20
N GLY A 341 45.56 13.68 -20.43
CA GLY A 341 44.94 13.45 -21.73
C GLY A 341 45.52 12.18 -22.31
N ASP A 342 45.08 11.03 -21.82
CA ASP A 342 45.12 9.84 -22.64
C ASP A 342 44.00 8.86 -22.30
N THR A 343 43.50 8.30 -23.38
CA THR A 343 42.27 7.55 -23.52
C THR A 343 42.73 6.10 -23.63
N PHE A 344 42.27 5.20 -22.76
CA PHE A 344 42.53 3.77 -22.92
C PHE A 344 41.23 2.99 -22.88
N GLU A 345 40.69 2.81 -24.08
CA GLU A 345 40.30 1.55 -24.70
C GLU A 345 40.12 0.35 -23.75
N ILE A 346 38.86 -0.06 -23.57
CA ILE A 346 38.47 -1.29 -22.87
C ILE A 346 38.51 -2.44 -23.88
N LEU A 347 39.52 -3.30 -23.76
CA LEU A 347 39.59 -4.60 -24.43
C LEU A 347 38.74 -5.62 -23.66
N TRP A 348 37.71 -6.13 -24.34
CA TRP A 348 36.93 -7.30 -23.92
C TRP A 348 37.75 -8.58 -24.18
N LEU A 349 37.81 -9.45 -23.18
CA LEU A 349 38.18 -10.85 -23.36
C LEU A 349 37.06 -11.72 -22.80
N ASP A 350 36.31 -12.30 -23.74
CA ASP A 350 35.56 -13.54 -23.57
C ASP A 350 36.49 -14.64 -23.06
N GLU A 351 36.02 -15.47 -22.12
CA GLU A 351 36.18 -16.92 -22.16
C GLU A 351 35.47 -17.59 -20.97
N THR A 352 34.41 -18.35 -21.27
CA THR A 352 33.72 -19.25 -20.35
C THR A 352 34.48 -20.57 -20.19
N PRO A 353 34.37 -21.25 -19.03
CA PRO A 353 34.34 -22.71 -19.02
C PRO A 353 33.03 -23.27 -18.47
N ARG A 354 32.49 -24.21 -19.25
CA ARG A 354 31.35 -25.08 -18.94
C ARG A 354 31.74 -26.07 -17.85
N LEU A 355 30.89 -26.24 -16.83
CA LEU A 355 31.01 -27.32 -15.85
C LEU A 355 29.80 -28.25 -15.91
N VAL A 356 30.13 -29.51 -16.23
CA VAL A 356 29.30 -30.70 -16.32
C VAL A 356 28.78 -31.09 -14.93
N ARG A 357 27.49 -31.39 -14.80
CA ARG A 357 26.88 -31.93 -13.56
C ARG A 357 26.94 -33.46 -13.54
N PRO A 358 27.23 -34.12 -12.40
CA PRO A 358 26.85 -35.49 -12.18
C PRO A 358 25.44 -35.59 -11.56
N ARG A 359 24.66 -36.54 -12.07
CA ARG A 359 23.41 -37.07 -11.49
C ARG A 359 23.71 -37.80 -10.18
N GLY A 360 22.83 -37.68 -9.17
CA GLY A 360 22.89 -38.52 -7.98
C GLY A 360 21.76 -38.30 -6.98
N GLN A 361 20.79 -39.22 -7.03
CA GLN A 361 20.02 -39.79 -5.92
C GLN A 361 19.17 -38.91 -4.98
N ARG A 362 17.85 -39.07 -5.17
CA ARG A 362 16.78 -38.87 -4.19
C ARG A 362 17.06 -39.65 -2.89
N ARG A 363 16.98 -38.96 -1.75
CA ARG A 363 16.70 -39.55 -0.44
C ARG A 363 15.48 -38.84 0.14
N GLY A 364 14.39 -39.59 0.31
CA GLY A 364 13.20 -39.16 1.02
C GLY A 364 13.42 -39.21 2.54
N TYR A 365 12.65 -38.39 3.25
CA TYR A 365 12.39 -38.52 4.68
C TYR A 365 10.89 -38.27 4.93
N PRO A 366 10.33 -38.82 6.03
CA PRO A 366 9.00 -39.39 6.08
C PRO A 366 7.96 -38.45 6.68
N HIS A 367 6.72 -38.63 6.23
CA HIS A 367 5.51 -38.16 6.90
C HIS A 367 5.33 -38.90 8.24
N ASP A 368 5.09 -38.16 9.32
CA ASP A 368 4.18 -38.57 10.41
C ASP A 368 4.02 -37.45 11.44
N TRP A 369 2.81 -36.87 11.52
CA TRP A 369 2.22 -36.47 12.80
C TRP A 369 0.69 -36.52 12.67
N ALA A 370 0.10 -37.42 13.44
CA ALA A 370 -1.34 -37.62 13.56
C ALA A 370 -1.94 -36.59 14.53
N ILE A 371 -3.14 -36.08 14.21
CA ILE A 371 -3.98 -35.29 15.10
C ILE A 371 -4.99 -36.24 15.76
N PRO A 372 -5.20 -36.20 17.09
CA PRO A 372 -6.29 -36.95 17.73
C PRO A 372 -7.64 -36.30 17.44
N GLY A 373 -8.62 -37.14 17.08
CA GLY A 373 -9.94 -36.73 16.61
C GLY A 373 -10.84 -36.09 17.66
N GLY A 374 -11.80 -35.30 17.17
CA GLY A 374 -12.90 -34.70 17.91
C GLY A 374 -13.82 -33.88 17.00
N GLU A 375 -14.81 -34.57 16.41
CA GLU A 375 -16.19 -34.14 16.06
C GLU A 375 -16.40 -32.76 15.39
N SER A 376 -16.63 -32.72 14.07
CA SER A 376 -17.94 -32.76 13.39
C SER A 376 -18.70 -31.43 13.35
N GLY A 377 -18.51 -30.70 12.25
CA GLY A 377 -19.41 -29.61 11.82
C GLY A 377 -18.96 -29.01 10.49
N LEU A 378 -19.63 -29.40 9.40
CA LEU A 378 -19.48 -28.91 8.02
C LEU A 378 -18.16 -29.31 7.31
N ARG A 379 -18.15 -30.50 6.68
CA ARG A 379 -17.17 -30.84 5.64
C ARG A 379 -17.62 -30.20 4.32
N PRO A 380 -16.85 -29.27 3.72
CA PRO A 380 -17.04 -28.91 2.33
C PRO A 380 -16.70 -30.11 1.44
N THR A 381 -17.44 -30.29 0.35
CA THR A 381 -17.11 -31.24 -0.71
C THR A 381 -15.70 -30.98 -1.22
N ILE A 382 -14.82 -31.98 -1.12
CA ILE A 382 -13.43 -31.92 -1.56
C ILE A 382 -13.43 -31.95 -3.10
N ASP A 383 -13.26 -30.79 -3.74
CA ASP A 383 -12.74 -30.73 -5.10
C ASP A 383 -11.25 -31.12 -5.06
N ARG A 384 -10.84 -32.04 -5.93
CA ARG A 384 -9.46 -32.56 -6.02
C ARG A 384 -8.43 -31.51 -6.47
N HIS A 385 -8.91 -30.34 -6.87
CA HIS A 385 -8.11 -29.19 -7.26
C HIS A 385 -8.47 -28.09 -6.24
N GLY A 386 -7.46 -27.49 -5.60
CA GLY A 386 -7.68 -26.66 -4.40
C GLY A 386 -8.47 -25.36 -4.64
N PRO A 387 -8.34 -24.32 -3.79
CA PRO A 387 -9.08 -23.09 -4.06
C PRO A 387 -8.58 -22.50 -5.40
N HIS A 388 -9.51 -22.16 -6.30
CA HIS A 388 -9.25 -21.69 -7.67
C HIS A 388 -9.69 -20.25 -7.87
N GLY A 389 -9.21 -19.63 -8.94
CA GLY A 389 -9.55 -18.27 -9.34
C GLY A 389 -8.61 -17.21 -8.77
N ARG A 390 -9.16 -16.02 -8.57
CA ARG A 390 -8.45 -14.85 -8.07
C ARG A 390 -9.27 -14.14 -7.01
N LEU A 391 -8.58 -13.52 -6.06
CA LEU A 391 -9.17 -12.74 -4.99
C LEU A 391 -8.34 -11.49 -4.73
N LEU A 392 -8.94 -10.49 -4.10
CA LEU A 392 -8.19 -9.37 -3.54
C LEU A 392 -7.91 -9.65 -2.08
N LEU A 393 -6.66 -9.40 -1.69
CA LEU A 393 -6.23 -9.38 -0.30
C LEU A 393 -6.00 -7.94 0.09
N TRP A 394 -6.82 -7.46 1.03
CA TRP A 394 -6.67 -6.16 1.66
C TRP A 394 -6.07 -6.38 3.03
N ALA A 395 -4.90 -5.81 3.32
CA ALA A 395 -4.29 -5.90 4.64
C ALA A 395 -3.90 -4.52 5.14
N ASP A 396 -4.17 -4.26 6.42
CA ASP A 396 -3.89 -2.99 7.06
C ASP A 396 -2.37 -2.75 7.14
N GLY A 397 -1.94 -1.52 6.82
CA GLY A 397 -0.52 -1.17 6.72
C GLY A 397 0.23 -1.78 5.52
N VAL A 398 -0.40 -2.67 4.76
CA VAL A 398 0.17 -3.41 3.62
C VAL A 398 -0.40 -2.93 2.29
N GLY A 399 -1.70 -2.62 2.24
CA GLY A 399 -2.43 -2.26 1.03
C GLY A 399 -3.01 -3.47 0.29
N GLY A 400 -3.66 -3.20 -0.85
CA GLY A 400 -4.34 -4.21 -1.65
C GLY A 400 -3.39 -4.99 -2.58
N HIS A 401 -3.55 -6.31 -2.61
CA HIS A 401 -2.84 -7.22 -3.50
C HIS A 401 -3.83 -8.10 -4.27
N LEU A 402 -3.56 -8.33 -5.56
CA LEU A 402 -4.26 -9.35 -6.32
C LEU A 402 -3.64 -10.72 -6.04
N VAL A 403 -4.40 -11.72 -5.62
CA VAL A 403 -3.91 -13.08 -5.39
C VAL A 403 -4.52 -14.00 -6.45
N CYS A 404 -3.66 -14.60 -7.28
CA CYS A 404 -4.03 -15.60 -8.29
C CYS A 404 -3.71 -16.99 -7.74
N LEU A 405 -4.71 -17.85 -7.63
CA LEU A 405 -4.60 -19.20 -7.08
C LEU A 405 -4.41 -20.27 -8.16
N ASP A 406 -4.84 -19.96 -9.39
CA ASP A 406 -4.74 -20.87 -10.53
C ASP A 406 -3.31 -21.05 -11.02
N ASP A 407 -3.04 -22.21 -11.64
CA ASP A 407 -1.76 -22.51 -12.26
C ASP A 407 -1.59 -21.79 -13.60
N HIS A 408 -2.68 -21.34 -14.22
CA HIS A 408 -2.67 -20.58 -15.47
C HIS A 408 -3.16 -19.16 -15.22
N VAL A 409 -2.27 -18.17 -15.39
CA VAL A 409 -2.54 -16.76 -15.12
C VAL A 409 -2.27 -15.93 -16.37
N VAL A 410 -3.30 -15.29 -16.91
CA VAL A 410 -3.21 -14.43 -18.09
C VAL A 410 -2.83 -13.00 -17.69
N LEU A 411 -1.76 -12.48 -18.28
CA LEU A 411 -1.36 -11.08 -18.20
C LEU A 411 -1.90 -10.32 -19.41
N GLY A 412 -2.51 -9.15 -19.20
CA GLY A 412 -3.02 -8.37 -20.32
C GLY A 412 -3.68 -7.07 -19.91
N ARG A 413 -4.21 -6.36 -20.91
CA ARG A 413 -4.82 -5.04 -20.73
C ARG A 413 -6.03 -5.09 -19.81
N ALA A 414 -6.13 -4.10 -18.93
CA ALA A 414 -7.32 -3.89 -18.12
C ALA A 414 -8.51 -3.50 -19.02
N THR A 415 -9.41 -4.45 -19.28
CA THR A 415 -10.66 -4.22 -20.00
C THR A 415 -11.88 -4.44 -19.12
N PRO A 416 -13.02 -3.78 -19.42
CA PRO A 416 -14.28 -4.01 -18.70
C PRO A 416 -14.74 -5.48 -18.73
N ASP A 417 -14.46 -6.18 -19.84
CA ASP A 417 -14.86 -7.58 -20.05
C ASP A 417 -13.94 -8.59 -19.33
N GLY A 418 -12.83 -8.13 -18.74
CA GLY A 418 -12.09 -8.87 -17.71
C GLY A 418 -11.37 -10.15 -18.17
N LEU A 419 -10.85 -10.19 -19.39
CA LEU A 419 -10.19 -11.38 -19.97
C LEU A 419 -8.81 -11.72 -19.39
N ALA A 420 -8.10 -10.73 -18.82
CA ALA A 420 -6.82 -10.93 -18.14
C ALA A 420 -7.03 -11.24 -16.66
N ASP A 421 -6.29 -12.21 -16.12
CA ASP A 421 -6.26 -12.53 -14.69
C ASP A 421 -5.54 -11.45 -13.90
N VAL A 422 -4.41 -10.98 -14.44
CA VAL A 422 -3.67 -9.79 -13.98
C VAL A 422 -3.89 -8.65 -14.97
N PRO A 423 -4.90 -7.80 -14.74
CA PRO A 423 -5.20 -6.66 -15.60
C PRO A 423 -4.18 -5.53 -15.40
N LEU A 424 -3.58 -5.05 -16.47
CA LEU A 424 -2.54 -4.02 -16.46
C LEU A 424 -3.01 -2.78 -17.22
N ILE A 425 -2.76 -1.62 -16.61
CA ILE A 425 -3.03 -0.30 -17.19
C ILE A 425 -1.68 0.28 -17.63
N PRO A 426 -1.42 0.41 -18.94
CA PRO A 426 -0.16 0.95 -19.43
C PRO A 426 -0.06 2.47 -19.22
N PRO A 427 1.16 3.05 -19.26
CA PRO A 427 1.41 4.46 -18.97
C PRO A 427 0.63 5.44 -19.86
N THR A 428 0.44 5.09 -21.12
CA THR A 428 -0.15 5.95 -22.16
C THR A 428 -1.67 5.82 -22.30
N ALA A 429 -2.31 4.91 -21.57
CA ALA A 429 -3.76 4.64 -21.68
C ALA A 429 -4.68 5.72 -21.08
N THR A 430 -4.16 6.92 -20.77
CA THR A 430 -4.97 8.02 -20.20
C THR A 430 -5.70 8.81 -21.30
N GLU A 431 -5.29 8.70 -22.57
CA GLU A 431 -5.92 9.36 -23.72
C GLU A 431 -6.70 8.33 -24.57
N PRO A 432 -8.03 8.48 -24.77
CA PRO A 432 -8.79 7.61 -25.66
C PRO A 432 -8.33 7.78 -27.11
N GLY A 433 -7.75 6.73 -27.71
CA GLY A 433 -7.43 6.69 -29.14
C GLY A 433 -5.95 6.52 -29.51
N VAL A 434 -5.03 6.53 -28.53
CA VAL A 434 -3.64 6.13 -28.79
C VAL A 434 -3.58 4.60 -28.79
N HIS A 435 -3.10 4.01 -29.89
CA HIS A 435 -2.94 2.56 -30.01
C HIS A 435 -2.04 2.02 -28.88
N ASP A 436 -2.67 1.31 -27.97
CA ASP A 436 -2.02 0.68 -26.84
C ASP A 436 -1.41 -0.67 -27.31
N ASP A 437 -0.09 -0.80 -27.23
CA ASP A 437 0.65 -2.02 -27.64
C ASP A 437 0.40 -3.22 -26.71
N LEU A 438 -0.39 -3.04 -25.65
CA LEU A 438 -0.82 -4.07 -24.73
C LEU A 438 -2.13 -4.73 -25.20
N ALA A 439 -2.06 -6.03 -25.45
CA ALA A 439 -3.20 -6.85 -25.83
C ALA A 439 -4.00 -7.27 -24.59
N GLU A 440 -5.28 -7.61 -24.80
CA GLU A 440 -6.18 -8.07 -23.72
C GLU A 440 -5.69 -9.38 -23.09
N GLN A 441 -5.06 -10.24 -23.90
CA GLN A 441 -4.30 -11.39 -23.44
C GLN A 441 -2.91 -11.30 -24.06
N HIS A 442 -1.95 -10.75 -23.34
CA HIS A 442 -0.63 -10.45 -23.88
C HIS A 442 0.37 -11.58 -23.62
N ALA A 443 0.30 -12.21 -22.44
CA ALA A 443 1.14 -13.32 -22.06
C ALA A 443 0.40 -14.24 -21.09
N VAL A 444 0.83 -15.49 -21.01
CA VAL A 444 0.31 -16.48 -20.06
C VAL A 444 1.43 -16.95 -19.17
N LEU A 445 1.23 -16.87 -17.87
CA LEU A 445 2.06 -17.51 -16.87
C LEU A 445 1.48 -18.88 -16.55
N THR A 446 2.33 -19.91 -16.59
CA THR A 446 1.97 -21.26 -16.15
C THR A 446 2.87 -21.64 -14.99
N ARG A 447 2.27 -22.05 -13.87
CA ARG A 447 2.97 -22.60 -12.73
C ARG A 447 3.20 -24.08 -12.95
N ASP A 448 4.45 -24.47 -12.88
CA ASP A 448 4.90 -25.86 -12.81
C ASP A 448 5.37 -26.15 -11.36
N ASP A 449 5.68 -27.40 -11.05
CA ASP A 449 5.96 -27.85 -9.67
C ASP A 449 7.11 -27.08 -8.98
N ASP A 450 8.05 -26.52 -9.74
CA ASP A 450 9.24 -25.83 -9.21
C ASP A 450 9.40 -24.36 -9.69
N THR A 451 8.76 -23.97 -10.78
CA THR A 451 9.00 -22.68 -11.44
C THR A 451 7.78 -22.14 -12.18
N HIS A 452 7.80 -20.85 -12.48
CA HIS A 452 6.81 -20.25 -13.38
C HIS A 452 7.39 -20.13 -14.78
N TRP A 453 6.60 -20.50 -15.77
CA TRP A 453 6.89 -20.29 -17.18
C TRP A 453 6.06 -19.12 -17.69
N ILE A 454 6.70 -18.26 -18.48
CA ILE A 454 5.98 -17.27 -19.28
C ILE A 454 5.90 -17.76 -20.72
N LYS A 455 4.72 -17.62 -21.33
CA LYS A 455 4.48 -17.82 -22.75
C LYS A 455 3.95 -16.51 -23.33
N ALA A 456 4.64 -16.01 -24.35
CA ALA A 456 4.29 -14.80 -25.06
C ALA A 456 3.16 -15.09 -26.07
N LEU A 457 2.05 -14.36 -26.00
CA LEU A 457 1.02 -14.34 -27.06
C LEU A 457 1.27 -13.17 -28.03
N HIS A 458 1.83 -12.09 -27.47
CA HIS A 458 2.30 -10.89 -28.17
C HIS A 458 3.76 -10.61 -27.79
N PRO A 459 4.47 -9.63 -28.39
CA PRO A 459 5.88 -9.41 -28.12
C PRO A 459 6.21 -9.17 -26.63
N VAL A 460 6.86 -10.15 -26.00
CA VAL A 460 7.36 -10.11 -24.62
C VAL A 460 8.87 -10.10 -24.61
N ARG A 461 9.48 -9.14 -23.89
CA ARG A 461 10.93 -9.15 -23.62
C ARG A 461 11.20 -9.57 -22.18
N LEU A 462 12.03 -10.58 -22.01
CA LEU A 462 12.56 -11.00 -20.71
C LEU A 462 14.01 -10.54 -20.61
N ASN A 463 14.32 -9.68 -19.64
CA ASN A 463 15.64 -9.07 -19.46
C ASN A 463 16.19 -8.44 -20.77
N GLY A 464 15.31 -7.79 -21.55
CA GLY A 464 15.64 -7.15 -22.83
C GLY A 464 15.61 -8.08 -24.06
N ARG A 465 15.53 -9.40 -23.89
CA ARG A 465 15.48 -10.36 -25.01
C ARG A 465 14.04 -10.72 -25.35
N LEU A 466 13.67 -10.66 -26.63
CA LEU A 466 12.37 -11.14 -27.10
C LEU A 466 12.26 -12.66 -26.90
N ILE A 467 11.15 -13.13 -26.33
CA ILE A 467 10.91 -14.54 -26.03
C ILE A 467 9.56 -15.00 -26.59
N GLU A 468 9.48 -16.29 -26.92
CA GLU A 468 8.21 -16.98 -27.17
C GLU A 468 7.75 -17.73 -25.92
N SER A 469 8.68 -18.40 -25.23
CA SER A 469 8.46 -18.96 -23.91
C SER A 469 9.78 -19.10 -23.15
N SER A 470 9.74 -18.92 -21.83
CA SER A 470 10.92 -19.05 -20.96
C SER A 470 10.51 -19.36 -19.52
N PRO A 471 11.29 -20.12 -18.74
CA PRO A 471 11.13 -20.16 -17.30
C PRO A 471 11.56 -18.81 -16.69
N LEU A 472 10.92 -18.42 -15.59
CA LEU A 472 11.20 -17.21 -14.85
C LEU A 472 12.11 -17.48 -13.65
N LYS A 473 13.04 -16.56 -13.41
CA LYS A 473 13.96 -16.54 -12.27
C LYS A 473 13.73 -15.29 -11.45
N ASP A 474 14.09 -15.35 -10.17
CA ASP A 474 13.99 -14.21 -9.27
C ASP A 474 14.74 -12.98 -9.85
N ARG A 475 14.08 -11.82 -9.81
CA ARG A 475 14.50 -10.53 -10.42
C ARG A 475 14.42 -10.43 -11.94
N ASP A 476 13.78 -11.39 -12.61
CA ASP A 476 13.55 -11.25 -14.04
C ASP A 476 12.64 -10.05 -14.33
N ARG A 477 13.08 -9.19 -15.25
CA ARG A 477 12.31 -8.05 -15.74
C ARG A 477 11.56 -8.47 -17.01
N ILE A 478 10.24 -8.45 -16.91
CA ILE A 478 9.30 -8.80 -17.97
C ILE A 478 8.77 -7.49 -18.55
N VAL A 479 8.96 -7.29 -19.85
CA VAL A 479 8.40 -6.15 -20.58
C VAL A 479 7.36 -6.68 -21.56
N LEU A 480 6.11 -6.22 -21.41
CA LEU A 480 4.99 -6.53 -22.29
C LEU A 480 4.78 -5.34 -23.24
N GLY A 481 4.89 -5.57 -24.55
CA GLY A 481 4.80 -4.50 -25.54
C GLY A 481 5.90 -3.44 -25.36
N ARG A 482 5.53 -2.15 -25.39
CA ARG A 482 6.48 -1.02 -25.33
C ARG A 482 6.51 -0.25 -24.01
N GLY A 483 5.56 -0.48 -23.10
CA GLY A 483 5.39 0.39 -21.92
C GLY A 483 5.07 -0.31 -20.61
N VAL A 484 4.82 -1.63 -20.64
CA VAL A 484 4.48 -2.38 -19.43
C VAL A 484 5.69 -3.14 -18.94
N GLU A 485 6.15 -2.80 -17.75
CA GLU A 485 7.31 -3.41 -17.12
C GLU A 485 6.92 -4.02 -15.78
N LEU A 486 7.29 -5.28 -15.58
CA LEU A 486 7.02 -6.05 -14.37
C LEU A 486 8.33 -6.69 -13.90
N GLU A 487 8.57 -6.69 -12.60
CA GLU A 487 9.64 -7.46 -11.98
C GLU A 487 9.04 -8.72 -11.34
N TYR A 488 9.54 -9.88 -11.76
CA TYR A 488 9.22 -11.14 -11.14
C TYR A 488 10.13 -11.37 -9.93
N ARG A 489 9.53 -11.61 -8.76
CA ARG A 489 10.27 -11.90 -7.52
C ARG A 489 9.78 -13.22 -6.93
N LYS A 490 10.71 -14.09 -6.55
CA LYS A 490 10.46 -15.36 -5.85
C LYS A 490 11.20 -15.30 -4.50
N PRO A 491 10.60 -14.68 -3.46
CA PRO A 491 11.29 -14.38 -2.21
C PRO A 491 11.75 -15.62 -1.45
N ASP A 492 10.91 -16.66 -1.40
CA ASP A 492 11.22 -17.95 -0.81
C ASP A 492 11.55 -18.97 -1.93
N PRO A 493 12.80 -19.45 -2.04
CA PRO A 493 13.18 -20.45 -3.04
C PRO A 493 12.42 -21.78 -2.91
N LEU A 494 11.96 -22.13 -1.71
CA LEU A 494 11.23 -23.36 -1.40
C LEU A 494 9.72 -23.23 -1.67
N SER A 495 9.23 -22.01 -1.88
CA SER A 495 7.85 -21.75 -2.29
C SER A 495 7.78 -21.59 -3.79
N VAL A 496 6.79 -22.21 -4.44
CA VAL A 496 6.39 -21.80 -5.79
C VAL A 496 5.57 -20.53 -5.81
N THR A 497 5.35 -19.85 -4.68
CA THR A 497 4.71 -18.54 -4.67
C THR A 497 5.67 -17.46 -5.18
N ALA A 498 5.17 -16.60 -6.06
CA ALA A 498 5.93 -15.47 -6.57
C ALA A 498 5.10 -14.19 -6.56
N ARG A 499 5.76 -13.03 -6.58
CA ARG A 499 5.12 -11.73 -6.74
C ARG A 499 5.54 -11.08 -8.05
N LEU A 500 4.57 -10.48 -8.73
CA LEU A 500 4.78 -9.57 -9.84
C LEU A 500 4.69 -8.15 -9.30
N ARG A 501 5.83 -7.47 -9.27
CA ARG A 501 5.91 -6.05 -8.92
C ARG A 501 5.78 -5.24 -10.19
N VAL A 502 4.91 -4.24 -10.18
CA VAL A 502 4.79 -3.32 -11.31
C VAL A 502 5.93 -2.30 -11.25
N GLU A 503 6.66 -2.16 -12.35
CA GLU A 503 7.74 -1.18 -12.47
C GLU A 503 7.33 -0.01 -13.40
N GLY A 504 7.93 1.15 -13.17
CA GLY A 504 7.65 2.35 -13.95
C GLY A 504 6.26 2.94 -13.72
N GLN A 505 5.59 3.33 -14.79
CA GLN A 505 4.29 4.04 -14.74
C GLN A 505 3.08 3.12 -14.96
N THR A 506 3.29 1.82 -15.15
CA THR A 506 2.22 0.84 -15.25
C THR A 506 1.46 0.76 -13.93
N ARG A 507 0.15 0.48 -13.97
CA ARG A 507 -0.67 0.32 -12.77
C ARG A 507 -1.55 -0.91 -12.86
N LEU A 508 -1.86 -1.49 -11.71
CA LEU A 508 -2.98 -2.43 -11.55
C LEU A 508 -4.26 -1.63 -11.24
N PRO A 509 -5.45 -2.10 -11.64
CA PRO A 509 -6.74 -1.53 -11.22
C PRO A 509 -6.86 -1.46 -9.69
N ARG A 510 -7.75 -0.59 -9.18
CA ARG A 510 -8.05 -0.43 -7.74
C ARG A 510 -6.83 -0.09 -6.87
N SER A 511 -5.78 0.50 -7.46
CA SER A 511 -4.53 0.88 -6.77
C SER A 511 -3.83 -0.28 -6.07
N LEU A 512 -3.94 -1.49 -6.62
CA LEU A 512 -3.25 -2.67 -6.08
C LEU A 512 -1.74 -2.49 -6.21
N ARG A 513 -0.99 -2.85 -5.16
CA ARG A 513 0.48 -2.71 -5.10
C ARG A 513 1.22 -3.75 -5.93
N GLY A 514 0.60 -4.89 -6.18
CA GLY A 514 1.19 -6.00 -6.92
C GLY A 514 0.23 -7.16 -7.09
N ALA A 515 0.69 -8.16 -7.84
CA ALA A 515 -0.01 -9.43 -7.98
C ALA A 515 0.84 -10.57 -7.39
N ILE A 516 0.19 -11.48 -6.66
CA ILE A 516 0.78 -12.67 -6.06
C ILE A 516 0.30 -13.87 -6.86
N LEU A 517 1.24 -14.64 -7.38
CA LEU A 517 1.03 -15.93 -8.00
C LEU A 517 1.15 -16.97 -6.88
N MET A 518 0.05 -17.25 -6.17
CA MET A 518 0.08 -17.99 -4.91
C MET A 518 0.10 -19.50 -5.14
N GLY A 519 1.26 -20.10 -4.89
CA GLY A 519 1.47 -21.54 -4.84
C GLY A 519 1.01 -22.11 -3.51
N ASN A 520 1.93 -22.70 -2.74
CA ASN A 520 1.60 -23.41 -1.50
C ASN A 520 1.42 -22.48 -0.30
N HIS A 521 2.31 -21.49 -0.15
CA HIS A 521 2.28 -20.53 0.95
C HIS A 521 2.68 -19.14 0.52
N CYS A 522 2.04 -18.14 1.11
CA CYS A 522 2.30 -16.72 0.97
C CYS A 522 2.61 -16.16 2.36
N LEU A 523 3.86 -15.69 2.52
CA LEU A 523 4.36 -15.10 3.76
C LEU A 523 4.16 -13.59 3.71
N VAL A 524 3.58 -13.04 4.78
CA VAL A 524 3.39 -11.60 4.94
C VAL A 524 4.11 -11.16 6.20
N GLY A 525 4.90 -10.09 6.14
CA GLY A 525 5.68 -9.63 7.29
C GLY A 525 6.61 -8.47 6.95
N GLY A 526 7.25 -7.89 7.97
CA GLY A 526 8.11 -6.71 7.82
C GLY A 526 9.59 -6.99 7.54
N VAL A 527 10.05 -8.24 7.66
CA VAL A 527 11.45 -8.62 7.44
C VAL A 527 11.56 -10.01 6.81
N GLY A 528 12.63 -10.27 6.06
CA GLY A 528 12.99 -11.60 5.54
C GLY A 528 12.46 -11.90 4.13
N GLN A 529 12.35 -13.20 3.82
CA GLN A 529 11.88 -13.73 2.52
C GLN A 529 10.34 -13.69 2.41
N VAL A 530 9.76 -12.50 2.57
CA VAL A 530 8.31 -12.30 2.53
C VAL A 530 7.79 -12.04 1.12
N HIS A 531 6.58 -12.52 0.85
CA HIS A 531 5.89 -12.32 -0.42
C HIS A 531 5.18 -10.97 -0.45
N ILE A 532 4.58 -10.60 0.67
CA ILE A 532 3.92 -9.32 0.87
C ILE A 532 4.63 -8.60 2.03
N GLU A 533 5.11 -7.38 1.76
CA GLU A 533 5.83 -6.57 2.74
C GLU A 533 4.82 -5.79 3.60
N SER A 534 4.98 -5.85 4.91
CA SER A 534 4.21 -5.08 5.89
C SER A 534 5.10 -4.14 6.68
N VAL A 535 4.55 -3.05 7.21
CA VAL A 535 5.33 -2.11 8.03
C VAL A 535 5.50 -2.71 9.43
N PRO A 536 6.73 -2.83 9.98
CA PRO A 536 6.94 -3.21 11.38
C PRO A 536 6.15 -2.29 12.32
N PRO A 537 5.62 -2.79 13.46
CA PRO A 537 5.98 -4.04 14.15
C PRO A 537 5.10 -5.26 13.80
N SER A 538 4.56 -5.35 12.59
CA SER A 538 3.77 -6.51 12.16
C SER A 538 4.55 -7.82 12.24
N GLN A 539 4.09 -8.74 13.09
CA GLN A 539 4.60 -10.11 13.13
C GLN A 539 4.26 -10.86 11.84
N PRO A 540 5.13 -11.80 11.42
CA PRO A 540 4.90 -12.54 10.20
C PRO A 540 3.69 -13.48 10.33
N TRP A 541 2.81 -13.45 9.36
CA TRP A 541 1.70 -14.40 9.24
C TRP A 541 1.71 -15.04 7.85
N THR A 542 1.11 -16.22 7.77
CA THR A 542 1.19 -17.08 6.58
C THR A 542 -0.20 -17.43 6.09
N LEU A 543 -0.45 -17.19 4.80
CA LEU A 543 -1.52 -17.86 4.08
C LEU A 543 -0.97 -19.10 3.42
N TYR A 544 -1.67 -20.22 3.51
CA TYR A 544 -1.25 -21.44 2.84
C TYR A 544 -2.44 -22.27 2.40
N ARG A 545 -2.24 -23.08 1.37
CA ARG A 545 -3.27 -23.97 0.83
C ARG A 545 -3.07 -25.36 1.42
N HIS A 546 -4.14 -25.93 1.94
CA HIS A 546 -4.13 -27.28 2.48
C HIS A 546 -5.50 -27.93 2.29
N ASP A 547 -5.52 -29.13 1.73
CA ASP A 547 -6.74 -29.90 1.43
C ASP A 547 -7.81 -29.10 0.69
N GLY A 548 -7.38 -28.30 -0.28
CA GLY A 548 -8.25 -27.46 -1.10
C GLY A 548 -8.90 -26.28 -0.39
N VAL A 549 -8.42 -25.96 0.80
CA VAL A 549 -8.86 -24.79 1.58
C VAL A 549 -7.68 -23.83 1.75
N LEU A 550 -7.98 -22.53 1.75
CA LEU A 550 -7.01 -21.50 2.12
C LEU A 550 -6.99 -21.38 3.65
N TRP A 551 -5.82 -21.35 4.26
CA TRP A 551 -5.66 -21.26 5.71
C TRP A 551 -4.84 -20.04 6.07
N CYS A 552 -5.11 -19.48 7.25
CA CYS A 552 -4.26 -18.51 7.92
C CYS A 552 -3.52 -19.19 9.07
N ARG A 553 -2.26 -18.81 9.29
CA ARG A 553 -1.48 -19.12 10.50
C ARG A 553 -0.70 -17.89 10.95
N SER A 554 -0.69 -17.66 12.26
CA SER A 554 0.15 -16.67 12.93
C SER A 554 0.62 -17.26 14.26
N ASP A 555 1.75 -16.77 14.76
CA ASP A 555 2.20 -17.12 16.12
C ASP A 555 1.36 -16.42 17.19
N GLU A 556 0.71 -15.30 16.85
CA GLU A 556 -0.30 -14.63 17.69
C GLU A 556 -1.72 -15.10 17.40
N ALA A 557 -2.57 -15.00 18.42
CA ALA A 557 -3.97 -15.33 18.29
C ALA A 557 -4.70 -14.27 17.45
N PHE A 558 -5.59 -14.73 16.57
CA PHE A 558 -6.43 -13.89 15.73
C PHE A 558 -7.84 -14.47 15.64
N ARG A 559 -8.79 -13.65 15.21
CA ARG A 559 -10.19 -14.05 14.98
C ARG A 559 -10.47 -14.07 13.49
N VAL A 560 -11.19 -15.08 13.03
CA VAL A 560 -11.71 -15.15 11.66
C VAL A 560 -13.22 -14.98 11.71
N ASP A 561 -13.74 -14.02 10.94
CA ASP A 561 -15.17 -13.77 10.78
C ASP A 561 -15.93 -13.60 12.12
N GLY A 562 -15.25 -12.99 13.11
CA GLY A 562 -15.79 -12.76 14.46
C GLY A 562 -15.76 -13.98 15.39
N GLY A 563 -15.19 -15.10 14.96
CA GLY A 563 -15.03 -16.32 15.74
C GLY A 563 -14.04 -16.21 16.92
N PRO A 564 -13.85 -17.30 17.68
CA PRO A 564 -12.94 -17.31 18.82
C PRO A 564 -11.47 -17.09 18.38
N PRO A 565 -10.62 -16.50 19.26
CA PRO A 565 -9.20 -16.38 19.00
C PRO A 565 -8.53 -17.74 18.75
N THR A 566 -7.74 -17.83 17.68
CA THR A 566 -7.01 -19.02 17.26
C THR A 566 -5.68 -18.62 16.61
N HIS A 567 -4.73 -19.54 16.55
CA HIS A 567 -3.45 -19.36 15.85
C HIS A 567 -3.48 -19.93 14.43
N ARG A 568 -4.55 -20.65 14.08
CA ARG A 568 -4.75 -21.29 12.78
C ARG A 568 -6.25 -21.42 12.49
N ALA A 569 -6.69 -21.00 11.32
CA ALA A 569 -8.06 -21.19 10.88
C ALA A 569 -8.18 -21.31 9.36
N PRO A 570 -9.19 -22.07 8.87
CA PRO A 570 -9.54 -22.07 7.47
C PRO A 570 -10.17 -20.71 7.11
N LEU A 571 -9.95 -20.27 5.88
CA LEU A 571 -10.46 -19.04 5.31
C LEU A 571 -11.35 -19.36 4.11
N THR A 572 -12.37 -18.53 3.92
CA THR A 572 -13.11 -18.43 2.66
C THR A 572 -12.55 -17.30 1.81
N THR A 573 -12.95 -17.21 0.54
CA THR A 573 -12.55 -16.10 -0.34
C THR A 573 -13.11 -14.73 0.07
N SER A 574 -13.98 -14.68 1.09
CA SER A 574 -14.60 -13.47 1.65
C SER A 574 -14.28 -13.26 3.13
N SER A 575 -13.38 -14.05 3.71
CA SER A 575 -13.12 -14.01 5.15
C SER A 575 -12.37 -12.74 5.58
N THR A 576 -12.69 -12.28 6.80
CA THR A 576 -12.02 -11.19 7.49
C THR A 576 -11.24 -11.77 8.68
N VAL A 577 -9.95 -11.46 8.77
CA VAL A 577 -9.08 -11.90 9.86
C VAL A 577 -8.63 -10.67 10.64
N VAL A 578 -8.82 -10.70 11.96
CA VAL A 578 -8.45 -9.61 12.86
C VAL A 578 -7.61 -10.16 14.00
N GLY A 579 -6.35 -9.77 14.05
CA GLY A 579 -5.45 -9.95 15.19
C GLY A 579 -5.09 -8.61 15.82
N ASP A 580 -4.30 -8.64 16.89
CA ASP A 580 -3.92 -7.42 17.63
C ASP A 580 -2.97 -6.52 16.82
N LEU A 581 -2.11 -7.11 16.00
CA LEU A 581 -1.08 -6.41 15.21
C LEU A 581 -1.31 -6.43 13.70
N PHE A 582 -2.35 -7.12 13.22
CA PHE A 582 -2.70 -7.17 11.80
C PHE A 582 -4.19 -7.39 11.60
N SER A 583 -4.72 -6.83 10.52
CA SER A 583 -6.07 -7.15 10.04
C SER A 583 -6.04 -7.27 8.52
N LEU A 584 -6.77 -8.25 8.00
CA LEU A 584 -6.91 -8.48 6.57
C LEU A 584 -8.34 -8.87 6.20
N LYS A 585 -8.71 -8.57 4.96
CA LYS A 585 -9.97 -8.96 4.35
C LYS A 585 -9.70 -9.57 2.97
N LEU A 586 -10.31 -10.72 2.73
CA LEU A 586 -10.36 -11.33 1.42
C LEU A 586 -11.64 -10.88 0.72
N GLU A 587 -11.52 -10.48 -0.55
CA GLU A 587 -12.65 -10.13 -1.40
C GLU A 587 -12.62 -11.02 -2.64
N PRO A 588 -13.71 -11.77 -2.92
CA PRO A 588 -13.76 -12.60 -4.11
C PRO A 588 -13.84 -11.71 -5.34
N LEU A 589 -13.02 -12.00 -6.34
CA LEU A 589 -13.22 -11.45 -7.67
C LEU A 589 -14.01 -12.46 -8.49
N LYS A 590 -14.88 -11.95 -9.38
CA LYS A 590 -15.59 -12.83 -10.32
C LYS A 590 -14.55 -13.71 -11.06
N PRO A 591 -14.73 -15.04 -11.05
CA PRO A 591 -13.92 -15.91 -11.90
C PRO A 591 -14.07 -15.46 -13.34
N ARG A 592 -13.02 -15.65 -14.14
CA ARG A 592 -13.01 -15.33 -15.58
C ARG A 592 -14.31 -15.83 -16.20
N ALA A 593 -15.00 -14.99 -16.98
CA ALA A 593 -16.08 -15.48 -17.83
C ALA A 593 -15.47 -16.59 -18.70
N ALA A 594 -15.83 -17.84 -18.43
CA ALA A 594 -15.35 -18.94 -19.24
C ALA A 594 -15.77 -18.63 -20.67
N LEU A 595 -14.79 -18.52 -21.57
CA LEU A 595 -15.08 -18.59 -23.00
C LEU A 595 -15.80 -19.92 -23.19
N THR A 596 -17.11 -19.87 -23.38
CA THR A 596 -17.88 -20.98 -23.92
C THR A 596 -17.23 -21.31 -25.25
N SER A 597 -16.48 -22.41 -25.25
CA SER A 597 -15.96 -23.06 -26.46
C SER A 597 -17.09 -23.42 -27.41
#